data_AF-A0A183HBC6-F1
#
_entry.id   AF-A0A183HBC6-F1
#
_cell.length_a   1.000
_cell.length_b   1.000
_cell.length_c   1.000
_cell.angle_alpha   90.00
_cell.angle_beta   90.00
_cell.angle_gamma   90.00
#
_symmetry.space_group_name_H-M   'P 1'
#
loop_
_entity.id
_entity.type
_entity.pdbx_description
1 polymer ?
#
loop_
_entity_poly.entity_id
_entity_poly.type
_entity_poly.pdbx_seq_one_letter_code
_entity_poly.pdbx_strand_id
1 'polypeptide(L)' 'MTEQGHMLRSLSRSKIEMTLAGMNLDQSKLIRMDGGQTARREGRSVFECSWEVANKVWNSSTNPHKSAYTYRIKIKTFRY' A
#
# COMPACT_ATOMS: atom_id res chain seq x y z
N MET A 1 24.11 7.03 0.27
CA MET A 1 23.50 6.52 1.52
C MET A 1 21.99 6.71 1.39
N THR A 2 21.24 5.63 1.19
CA THR A 2 19.77 5.68 1.15
C THR A 2 19.26 5.96 2.56
N GLU A 3 18.56 7.07 2.78
CA GLU A 3 17.91 7.34 4.07
C GLU A 3 16.98 6.18 4.41
N GLN A 4 17.26 5.53 5.55
CA GLN A 4 16.41 4.47 6.07
C GLN A 4 15.23 5.13 6.78
N GLY A 5 14.04 5.01 6.19
CA GLY A 5 12.83 5.56 6.77
C GLY A 5 12.42 4.85 8.05
N HIS A 6 11.76 5.58 8.94
CA HIS A 6 11.08 5.03 10.11
C HIS A 6 9.58 5.29 10.01
N MET A 7 8.77 4.33 10.46
CA MET A 7 7.32 4.46 10.54
C MET A 7 6.84 4.29 11.98
N LEU A 8 5.86 5.05 12.42
CA LEU A 8 5.24 4.84 13.74
C LEU A 8 4.59 3.45 13.81
N ARG A 9 4.81 2.72 14.91
CA ARG A 9 4.13 1.43 15.18
C ARG A 9 2.61 1.56 15.29
N SER A 10 2.13 2.74 15.70
CA SER A 10 0.70 3.05 15.78
C SER A 10 0.48 4.56 15.81
N LEU A 11 -0.71 5.00 15.41
CA LEU A 11 -1.11 6.40 15.36
C LEU A 11 -1.93 6.80 16.60
N SER A 12 -1.37 6.63 17.80
CA SER A 12 -2.03 7.15 19.01
C SER A 12 -1.92 8.67 19.07
N ARG A 13 -2.92 9.34 19.68
CA ARG A 13 -2.96 10.81 19.82
C ARG A 13 -1.63 11.38 20.31
N SER A 14 -1.09 10.83 21.40
CA SER A 14 0.19 11.25 21.97
C SER A 14 1.37 11.08 21.02
N LYS A 15 1.42 10.01 20.21
CA LYS A 15 2.47 9.78 19.21
C LYS A 15 2.38 10.77 18.06
N ILE A 16 1.16 11.10 17.63
CA ILE A 16 0.93 12.12 16.59
C ILE A 16 1.36 13.49 17.11
N GLU A 17 0.92 13.90 18.30
CA GLU A 17 1.31 15.17 18.92
C GLU A 17 2.83 15.29 19.08
N MET A 18 3.51 14.24 19.58
CA MET A 18 4.98 14.20 19.65
C MET A 18 5.64 14.36 18.28
N THR A 19 5.10 13.70 17.24
CA THR A 19 5.65 13.77 15.88
C THR A 19 5.47 15.17 15.28
N LEU A 20 4.30 15.78 15.46
CA LEU A 20 4.00 17.14 15.00
C LEU A 20 4.85 18.18 15.74
N ALA A 21 5.16 17.94 17.01
CA ALA A 21 6.06 18.78 17.80
C ALA A 21 7.55 18.56 17.48
N GLY A 22 7.90 17.67 16.54
CA GLY A 22 9.29 17.37 16.17
C GLY A 22 10.08 16.66 17.28
N MET A 23 9.40 16.02 18.23
CA MET A 23 10.06 15.33 19.34
C MET A 23 10.73 14.05 18.86
N ASN A 24 11.94 13.77 19.37
CA ASN A 24 12.61 12.50 19.13
C ASN A 24 11.80 11.35 19.73
N LEU A 25 11.31 10.47 18.86
CA LEU A 25 10.55 9.28 19.25
C LEU A 25 11.50 8.14 19.60
N ASP A 26 11.24 7.49 20.73
CA ASP A 26 11.92 6.26 21.12
C ASP A 26 11.83 5.21 19.99
N GLN A 27 12.92 4.48 19.76
CA GLN A 27 13.00 3.35 18.82
C GLN A 27 11.94 2.28 19.13
N SER A 28 11.51 2.16 20.39
CA SER A 28 10.38 1.30 20.80
C SER A 28 9.03 1.73 20.21
N LYS A 29 8.91 2.94 19.67
CA LYS A 29 7.68 3.46 19.03
C LYS A 29 7.77 3.42 17.49
N LEU A 30 8.91 3.06 16.92
CA LEU A 30 9.20 3.10 15.49
C LEU A 30 9.44 1.71 14.90
N ILE A 31 9.07 1.55 13.63
CA ILE A 31 9.36 0.41 12.76
C ILE A 31 10.42 0.86 11.76
N ARG A 32 11.47 0.06 11.60
CA ARG A 32 12.50 0.29 10.58
C ARG A 32 11.98 -0.10 9.20
N MET A 33 12.09 0.79 8.22
CA MET A 33 11.76 0.53 6.82
C MET A 33 13.06 0.28 6.06
N ASP A 34 13.39 -0.99 5.82
CA ASP A 34 14.66 -1.38 5.18
C ASP A 34 14.50 -1.87 3.73
N GLY A 35 13.45 -1.38 3.05
CA GLY A 35 13.09 -1.85 1.72
C GLY A 35 12.74 -3.35 1.67
N GLY A 36 12.51 -3.95 2.84
CA GLY A 36 12.21 -5.35 3.06
C GLY A 36 13.41 -6.31 2.94
N GLN A 37 14.64 -5.82 3.09
CA GLN A 37 15.81 -6.70 3.25
C GLN A 37 15.60 -7.74 4.36
N THR A 38 15.00 -7.34 5.49
CA THR A 38 14.67 -8.28 6.57
C THR A 38 13.58 -9.26 6.14
N ALA A 39 12.53 -8.79 5.45
CA ALA A 39 11.46 -9.66 4.94
C ALA A 39 12.01 -10.73 3.99
N ARG A 40 12.94 -10.37 3.09
CA ARG A 40 13.61 -11.31 2.19
C ARG A 40 14.40 -12.38 2.93
N ARG A 41 15.22 -11.99 3.92
CA ARG A 41 16.02 -12.94 4.72
C ARG A 41 15.14 -13.93 5.49
N GLU A 42 13.98 -13.47 5.94
CA GLU A 42 13.00 -14.27 6.68
C GLU A 42 12.01 -15.02 5.76
N GLY A 43 12.15 -14.92 4.43
CA GLY A 43 11.25 -15.60 3.48
C GLY A 43 9.83 -15.04 3.45
N ARG A 44 9.60 -13.80 3.92
CA ARG A 44 8.29 -13.16 3.95
C ARG A 44 7.95 -12.49 2.63
N SER A 45 6.73 -12.72 2.13
CA SER A 45 6.21 -12.14 0.89
C SER A 45 4.77 -11.65 1.10
N VAL A 46 4.40 -10.58 0.39
CA VAL A 46 3.03 -10.04 0.41
C VAL A 46 2.52 -9.90 -1.03
N PHE A 47 1.31 -10.38 -1.26
CA PHE A 47 0.58 -10.24 -2.51
C PHE A 47 -0.67 -9.40 -2.27
N GLU A 48 -0.82 -8.32 -3.03
CA GLU A 48 -2.01 -7.48 -3.00
C GLU A 48 -2.83 -7.75 -4.27
N CYS A 49 -4.11 -8.10 -4.11
CA CYS A 49 -5.03 -8.36 -5.20
C CYS A 49 -6.16 -7.34 -5.15
N SER A 50 -6.38 -6.64 -6.26
CA SER A 50 -7.47 -5.68 -6.40
C SER A 50 -8.25 -5.91 -7.69
N TRP A 51 -9.50 -5.46 -7.67
CA TRP A 51 -10.38 -5.45 -8.83
C TRP A 51 -10.54 -4.04 -9.35
N GLU A 52 -10.28 -3.85 -10.63
CA GLU A 52 -10.44 -2.56 -11.28
C GLU A 52 -11.35 -2.66 -12.51
N VAL A 53 -12.16 -1.63 -12.72
CA VAL A 53 -12.95 -1.47 -13.94
C VAL A 53 -12.00 -1.03 -15.04
N ALA A 54 -11.75 -1.90 -16.01
CA ALA A 54 -10.69 -1.70 -17.00
C ALA A 54 -11.14 -0.89 -18.22
N ASN A 55 -12.44 -0.88 -18.54
CA ASN A 55 -13.07 0.02 -19.51
C ASN A 55 -14.60 -0.19 -19.52
N LYS A 56 -15.37 0.88 -19.73
CA LYS A 56 -16.79 0.80 -20.10
C LYS A 56 -16.87 0.76 -21.61
N VAL A 57 -17.28 -0.38 -22.18
CA VAL A 57 -17.49 -0.47 -23.63
C VAL A 57 -18.91 0.03 -23.92
N TRP A 58 -19.02 1.22 -24.52
CA TRP A 58 -20.27 1.68 -25.11
C TRP A 58 -20.39 1.07 -26.51
N ASN A 59 -21.13 -0.02 -26.61
CA ASN A 59 -21.61 -0.57 -27.87
C ASN A 59 -22.56 0.45 -28.52
N SER A 60 -22.07 1.17 -29.53
CA SER A 60 -22.82 2.18 -30.30
C SER A 60 -23.98 1.60 -31.13
N SER A 61 -24.13 0.29 -31.16
CA SER A 61 -25.19 -0.41 -31.88
C SER A 61 -25.98 -1.29 -30.92
N THR A 62 -27.23 -0.88 -30.70
CA THR A 62 -28.34 -1.61 -30.07
C THR A 62 -28.33 -1.79 -28.53
N ASN A 63 -29.17 -0.95 -27.91
CA ASN A 63 -29.81 -1.08 -26.60
C ASN A 63 -29.15 -0.31 -25.41
N PRO A 64 -29.72 0.83 -24.96
CA PRO A 64 -29.15 1.69 -23.91
C PRO A 64 -29.07 1.04 -22.52
N HIS A 65 -29.64 -0.15 -22.33
CA HIS A 65 -29.62 -0.89 -21.06
C HIS A 65 -28.47 -1.91 -20.92
N LYS A 66 -27.61 -2.09 -21.93
CA LYS A 66 -26.51 -3.08 -21.88
C LYS A 66 -25.13 -2.43 -21.92
N SER A 67 -24.72 -1.84 -20.79
CA SER A 67 -23.29 -1.53 -20.59
C SER A 67 -22.53 -2.79 -20.21
N ALA A 68 -21.56 -3.20 -21.04
CA ALA A 68 -20.62 -4.26 -20.69
C ALA A 68 -19.41 -3.66 -19.98
N TYR A 69 -19.12 -4.15 -18.78
CA TYR A 69 -17.90 -3.81 -18.05
C TYR A 69 -16.88 -4.92 -18.26
N THR A 70 -15.70 -4.57 -18.76
CA THR A 70 -14.55 -5.46 -18.68
C THR A 70 -13.84 -5.17 -17.37
N TYR A 71 -13.64 -6.21 -16.59
CA TYR A 71 -12.91 -6.13 -15.35
C TYR A 71 -11.54 -6.78 -15.49
N ARG A 72 -10.56 -6.25 -14.77
CA ARG A 72 -9.23 -6.85 -14.69
C ARG A 72 -8.84 -7.05 -13.24
N ILE A 73 -8.30 -8.22 -12.97
CA ILE A 73 -7.62 -8.50 -11.71
C ILE A 73 -6.21 -7.93 -11.84
N LYS A 74 -5.80 -7.08 -10.91
CA LYS A 74 -4.40 -6.68 -10.75
C LYS A 74 -3.82 -7.40 -9.55
N ILE A 75 -2.71 -8.11 -9.79
CA ILE A 75 -1.92 -8.71 -8.72
C ILE A 75 -0.62 -7.92 -8.64
N LYS A 76 -0.42 -7.24 -7.51
CA LYS A 76 0.84 -6.56 -7.21
C LYS A 76 1.64 -7.45 -6.27
N THR A 77 2.79 -7.89 -6.76
CA THR A 77 3.73 -8.69 -5.98
C THR A 77 4.78 -7.78 -5.38
N PHE A 78 4.85 -7.72 -4.06
CA PHE A 78 5.96 -7.08 -3.37
C PHE A 78 7.00 -8.15 -3.03
N ARG A 79 8.03 -8.26 -3.88
CA ARG A 79 9.26 -8.98 -3.54
C ARG A 79 10.25 -7.99 -2.96
N TYR A 80 10.74 -8.30 -1.77
CA TYR A 80 11.74 -7.51 -1.08
C TYR A 80 13.14 -8.12 -1.25
#